data_AF-A0A848IWJ1-F1
#
_entry.id   AF-A0A848IWJ1-F1
#
_cell.length_a   1.000
_cell.length_b   1.000
_cell.length_c   1.000
_cell.angle_alpha   90.00
_cell.angle_beta   90.00
_cell.angle_gamma   90.00
#
_symmetry.space_group_name_H-M   'P 1'
#
loop_
_entity.id
_entity.type
_entity.pdbx_description
1 polymer ?
#
loop_
_entity_poly.entity_id
_entity_poly.type
_entity_poly.pdbx_seq_one_letter_code
_entity_poly.pdbx_strand_id
1 'polypeptide(L)'
;MELSNELVELTDINQISEEDGKEFLPKGYFFVSDGEYFTDSDHKIIVNIKDLINTKKHTDFRRLNGCCDLDGADGINTLCKNGHEIGTIKKDCWMPHCMIFEPDLILKND
;
A
#
# COMPACT_ATOMS: atom_id res chain seq x y z
N MET A 1 -4.25 21.61 5.51
CA MET A 1 -3.63 20.45 4.84
C MET A 1 -3.07 19.60 5.94
N GLU A 2 -3.59 18.40 6.13
CA GLU A 2 -3.09 17.47 7.14
C GLU A 2 -2.04 16.58 6.47
N LEU A 3 -0.88 16.45 7.11
CA LEU A 3 0.21 15.59 6.67
C LEU A 3 0.30 14.41 7.63
N SER A 4 0.69 13.25 7.12
CA SER A 4 1.03 12.12 7.97
C SER A 4 2.30 12.44 8.75
N ASN A 5 2.69 11.53 9.63
CA ASN A 5 4.07 11.52 10.08
C ASN A 5 5.01 11.27 8.89
N GLU A 6 6.23 11.78 9.01
CA GLU A 6 7.32 11.43 8.10
C GLU A 6 7.61 9.93 8.22
N LEU A 7 7.90 9.29 7.07
CA LEU A 7 8.22 7.87 7.00
C LEU A 7 9.72 7.72 6.73
N VAL A 8 10.33 6.71 7.35
CA VAL A 8 11.74 6.38 7.18
C VAL A 8 11.88 5.19 6.23
N GLU A 9 12.89 5.19 5.37
CA GLU A 9 13.15 4.03 4.51
C GLU A 9 13.57 2.83 5.36
N LEU A 10 12.90 1.70 5.18
CA LEU A 10 13.24 0.45 5.84
C LEU A 10 14.42 -0.21 5.13
N THR A 11 15.59 -0.16 5.77
CA THR A 11 16.82 -0.79 5.26
C THR A 11 17.09 -2.16 5.90
N ASP A 12 16.47 -2.45 7.04
CA ASP A 12 16.57 -3.74 7.73
C ASP A 12 15.40 -4.65 7.36
N ILE A 13 15.65 -5.52 6.38
CA ILE A 13 14.66 -6.46 5.84
C ILE A 13 14.12 -7.47 6.87
N ASN A 14 14.79 -7.65 8.01
CA ASN A 14 14.31 -8.57 9.07
C ASN A 14 13.03 -8.06 9.75
N GLN A 15 12.64 -6.80 9.51
CA GLN A 15 11.40 -6.22 10.00
C GLN A 15 10.22 -6.43 9.04
N ILE A 16 10.46 -6.98 7.84
CA ILE A 16 9.41 -7.35 6.90
C ILE A 16 8.75 -8.65 7.38
N SER A 17 7.43 -8.72 7.25
CA SER A 17 6.63 -9.90 7.56
C SER A 17 5.79 -10.34 6.36
N GLU A 18 5.94 -11.60 5.96
CA GLU A 18 5.11 -12.23 4.94
C GLU A 18 3.96 -13.06 5.56
N GLU A 19 3.68 -12.86 6.86
CA GLU A 19 2.62 -13.59 7.53
C GLU A 19 1.22 -13.13 7.10
N ASP A 20 0.36 -14.11 6.82
CA ASP A 20 -1.06 -13.93 6.54
C ASP A 20 -1.76 -13.08 7.63
N GLY A 21 -2.44 -12.01 7.21
CA GLY A 21 -3.21 -11.18 8.11
C GLY A 21 -2.38 -10.22 8.97
N LYS A 22 -1.07 -10.12 8.73
CA LYS A 22 -0.15 -9.21 9.45
C LYS A 22 0.29 -8.05 8.59
N GLU A 23 0.76 -6.99 9.23
CA GLU A 23 1.35 -5.84 8.54
C GLU A 23 2.66 -6.25 7.85
N PHE A 24 2.80 -5.91 6.56
CA PHE A 24 3.99 -6.25 5.77
C PHE A 24 5.27 -5.59 6.31
N LEU A 25 5.14 -4.34 6.77
CA LEU A 25 6.20 -3.56 7.41
C LEU A 25 5.65 -2.77 8.59
N PRO A 26 6.49 -2.42 9.58
CA PRO A 26 6.05 -1.63 10.73
C PRO A 26 5.57 -0.22 10.33
N LYS A 27 4.68 0.34 11.14
CA LYS A 27 4.24 1.74 11.01
C LYS A 27 5.43 2.71 11.10
N GLY A 28 5.41 3.78 10.32
CA GLY A 28 6.45 4.81 10.30
C GLY A 28 7.56 4.54 9.29
N TYR A 29 7.43 3.48 8.49
CA TYR A 29 8.40 3.11 7.47
C TYR A 29 7.78 3.05 6.07
N PHE A 30 8.64 3.22 5.08
CA PHE A 30 8.34 2.85 3.70
C PHE A 30 9.42 1.89 3.18
N PHE A 31 9.06 1.09 2.19
CA PHE A 31 9.96 0.15 1.51
C PHE A 31 9.89 0.40 0.00
N VAL A 32 11.04 0.51 -0.65
CA VAL A 32 11.13 0.54 -2.12
C VAL A 32 11.26 -0.90 -2.58
N SER A 33 10.22 -1.40 -3.23
CA SER A 33 10.17 -2.81 -3.61
C SER A 33 11.09 -3.13 -4.79
N ASP A 34 11.71 -4.30 -4.70
CA ASP A 34 12.51 -4.99 -5.72
C ASP A 34 11.68 -6.02 -6.52
N GLY A 35 10.36 -6.06 -6.30
CA GLY A 35 9.44 -7.00 -6.94
C GLY A 35 9.39 -8.40 -6.35
N GLU A 36 10.13 -8.71 -5.27
CA GLU A 36 10.17 -10.08 -4.72
C GLU A 36 8.90 -10.45 -3.93
N TYR A 37 8.28 -9.49 -3.25
CA TYR A 37 7.19 -9.74 -2.29
C TYR A 37 5.78 -9.66 -2.89
N PHE A 38 5.57 -8.80 -3.89
CA PHE A 38 4.26 -8.62 -4.51
C PHE A 38 4.40 -8.57 -6.04
N THR A 39 3.48 -9.20 -6.74
CA THR A 39 3.45 -9.15 -8.21
C THR A 39 3.27 -7.71 -8.69
N ASP A 40 4.04 -7.32 -9.70
CA ASP A 40 4.01 -5.97 -10.30
C ASP A 40 4.29 -4.85 -9.27
N SER A 41 5.15 -5.11 -8.27
CA SER A 41 5.56 -4.09 -7.28
C SER A 41 6.97 -3.55 -7.48
N ASP A 42 7.71 -4.03 -8.47
CA ASP A 42 9.08 -3.58 -8.72
C ASP A 42 9.16 -2.03 -8.85
N HIS A 43 10.11 -1.42 -8.13
CA HIS A 43 10.30 0.03 -7.97
C HIS A 43 9.12 0.82 -7.35
N LYS A 44 8.07 0.15 -6.86
CA LYS A 44 6.93 0.79 -6.18
C LYS A 44 7.24 1.02 -4.70
N ILE A 45 6.59 2.06 -4.14
CA ILE A 45 6.70 2.39 -2.72
C ILE A 45 5.61 1.63 -1.95
N ILE A 46 6.02 0.85 -0.96
CA ILE A 46 5.13 0.11 -0.07
C ILE A 46 5.15 0.74 1.32
N VAL A 47 3.97 0.97 1.90
CA VAL A 47 3.81 1.53 3.25
C VAL A 47 2.81 0.74 4.08
N ASN A 48 2.88 0.93 5.39
CA ASN A 48 1.87 0.41 6.31
C ASN A 48 0.54 1.17 6.10
N ILE A 49 -0.58 0.43 6.02
CA ILE A 49 -1.91 1.01 5.79
C ILE A 49 -2.28 2.01 6.90
N LYS A 50 -1.77 1.82 8.13
CA LYS A 50 -2.02 2.70 9.27
C LYS A 50 -1.29 4.04 9.21
N ASP A 51 -0.41 4.25 8.23
CA ASP A 51 0.20 5.55 7.93
C ASP A 51 -0.59 6.35 6.91
N LEU A 52 -1.58 5.75 6.25
CA LEU A 52 -2.43 6.45 5.31
C LEU A 52 -3.39 7.41 6.02
N ILE A 53 -3.42 8.64 5.53
CA ILE A 53 -4.43 9.65 5.87
C ILE A 53 -5.02 10.20 4.57
N ASN A 54 -6.19 10.83 4.66
CA ASN A 54 -6.80 11.53 3.52
C ASN A 54 -6.99 10.65 2.27
N THR A 55 -7.25 9.36 2.45
CA THR A 55 -7.58 8.43 1.36
C THR A 55 -9.06 8.06 1.35
N LYS A 56 -9.52 7.56 0.20
CA LYS A 56 -10.87 7.05 -0.01
C LYS A 56 -10.78 5.71 -0.74
N LYS A 57 -11.80 4.86 -0.60
CA LYS A 57 -11.95 3.68 -1.46
C LYS A 57 -12.29 4.11 -2.89
N HIS A 58 -11.87 3.31 -3.86
CA HIS A 58 -12.27 3.47 -5.26
C HIS A 58 -13.79 3.37 -5.44
N THR A 59 -14.34 4.03 -6.47
CA THR A 59 -15.80 4.06 -6.73
C THR A 59 -16.29 2.85 -7.53
N ASP A 60 -15.42 2.24 -8.33
CA ASP A 60 -15.68 0.95 -8.97
C ASP A 60 -15.60 -0.18 -7.94
N PHE A 61 -16.77 -0.66 -7.50
CA PHE A 61 -16.91 -1.76 -6.54
C PHE A 61 -16.27 -3.07 -7.00
N ARG A 62 -16.07 -3.26 -8.31
CA ARG A 62 -15.38 -4.46 -8.82
C ARG A 62 -13.94 -4.54 -8.32
N ARG A 63 -13.31 -3.42 -7.94
CA ARG A 63 -11.95 -3.37 -7.38
C ARG A 63 -11.91 -3.46 -5.85
N LEU A 64 -13.07 -3.57 -5.21
CA LEU A 64 -13.21 -3.64 -3.76
C LEU A 64 -13.55 -5.06 -3.32
N ASN A 65 -12.71 -6.02 -3.71
CA ASN A 65 -12.97 -7.44 -3.52
C ASN A 65 -11.81 -8.18 -2.83
N GLY A 66 -12.13 -9.41 -2.40
CA GLY A 66 -11.27 -10.37 -1.72
C GLY A 66 -12.13 -11.28 -0.82
N CYS A 67 -11.49 -12.19 -0.11
CA CYS A 67 -12.14 -13.17 0.77
C CYS A 67 -12.66 -12.53 2.06
N CYS A 68 -11.76 -11.88 2.81
CA CYS A 68 -12.07 -11.23 4.09
C CYS A 68 -12.08 -9.70 3.96
N ASP A 69 -11.21 -9.15 3.11
CA ASP A 69 -11.07 -7.73 2.82
C ASP A 69 -10.35 -7.56 1.46
N LEU A 70 -9.82 -6.37 1.13
CA LEU A 70 -9.21 -6.07 -0.16
C LEU A 70 -7.98 -6.94 -0.49
N ASP A 71 -8.02 -7.74 -1.56
CA ASP A 71 -6.86 -8.51 -2.05
C ASP A 71 -5.97 -7.71 -3.05
N GLY A 72 -6.54 -6.67 -3.65
CA GLY A 72 -5.88 -5.84 -4.65
C GLY A 72 -5.61 -6.55 -5.98
N ALA A 73 -6.40 -7.56 -6.35
CA ALA A 73 -6.22 -8.32 -7.61
C ALA A 73 -6.72 -7.55 -8.85
N ASP A 74 -7.78 -6.73 -8.69
CA ASP A 74 -8.40 -5.99 -9.79
C ASP A 74 -7.86 -4.55 -9.95
N GLY A 75 -6.60 -4.34 -9.56
CA GLY A 75 -5.88 -3.08 -9.72
C GLY A 75 -6.16 -2.03 -8.63
N ILE A 76 -6.02 -0.76 -8.99
CA ILE A 76 -6.06 0.37 -8.04
C ILE A 76 -7.41 0.46 -7.35
N ASN A 77 -7.37 0.35 -6.02
CA ASN A 77 -8.55 0.35 -5.15
C ASN A 77 -8.58 1.53 -4.16
N THR A 78 -7.56 2.40 -4.20
CA THR A 78 -7.41 3.53 -3.28
C THR A 78 -7.24 4.85 -4.03
N LEU A 79 -8.00 5.85 -3.59
CA LEU A 79 -8.02 7.21 -4.10
C LEU A 79 -7.46 8.18 -3.06
N CYS A 80 -6.89 9.29 -3.50
CA CYS A 80 -6.67 10.45 -2.62
C CYS A 80 -8.00 11.12 -2.26
N LYS A 81 -8.00 12.04 -1.29
CA LYS A 81 -9.19 12.78 -0.86
C LYS A 81 -9.94 13.50 -1.99
N ASN A 82 -9.23 13.87 -3.06
CA ASN A 82 -9.79 14.56 -4.23
C ASN A 82 -10.35 13.59 -5.29
N GLY A 83 -10.20 12.27 -5.11
CA GLY A 83 -10.76 11.25 -5.97
C GLY A 83 -9.84 10.74 -7.08
N HIS A 84 -8.57 11.13 -7.10
CA HIS A 84 -7.58 10.57 -8.03
C HIS A 84 -7.02 9.25 -7.50
N GLU A 85 -6.82 8.29 -8.40
CA GLU A 85 -6.13 7.03 -8.14
C GLU A 85 -4.71 7.26 -7.63
N ILE A 86 -4.28 6.46 -6.65
CA ILE A 86 -2.92 6.57 -6.07
C ILE A 86 -2.24 5.22 -5.84
N GLY A 87 -2.99 4.12 -5.75
CA GLY A 87 -2.40 2.79 -5.57
C GLY A 87 -3.36 1.76 -4.97
N THR A 88 -2.79 0.64 -4.55
CA THR A 88 -3.51 -0.57 -4.21
C THR A 88 -3.23 -0.97 -2.77
N ILE A 89 -4.29 -1.01 -1.96
CA ILE A 89 -4.28 -1.63 -0.65
C ILE A 89 -4.44 -3.15 -0.82
N LYS A 90 -3.58 -3.90 -0.15
CA LYS A 90 -3.65 -5.35 0.03
C LYS A 90 -3.82 -5.63 1.52
N LYS A 91 -4.93 -6.24 1.93
CA LYS A 91 -5.23 -6.54 3.35
C LYS A 91 -6.20 -7.71 3.54
N ASP A 92 -6.21 -8.64 2.60
CA ASP A 92 -6.97 -9.87 2.76
C ASP A 92 -6.33 -10.76 3.84
N CYS A 93 -7.08 -11.74 4.34
CA CYS A 93 -6.66 -12.58 5.46
C CYS A 93 -5.58 -13.62 5.13
N TRP A 94 -5.30 -13.86 3.84
CA TRP A 94 -4.32 -14.84 3.34
C TRP A 94 -3.05 -14.18 2.78
N MET A 95 -2.83 -12.90 3.10
CA MET A 95 -1.67 -12.15 2.63
C MET A 95 -1.19 -11.13 3.67
N PRO A 96 0.05 -10.62 3.52
CA PRO A 96 0.52 -9.47 4.27
C PRO A 96 -0.24 -8.19 3.89
N HIS A 97 -0.35 -7.28 4.86
CA HIS A 97 -1.16 -6.08 4.77
C HIS A 97 -0.27 -4.87 4.45
N CYS A 98 -0.54 -4.20 3.33
CA CYS A 98 0.20 -3.04 2.89
C CYS A 98 -0.61 -2.12 1.96
N MET A 99 -0.06 -0.95 1.69
CA MET A 99 -0.43 -0.09 0.57
C MET A 99 0.74 -0.01 -0.39
N ILE A 100 0.49 -0.28 -1.66
CA ILE A 100 1.47 -0.16 -2.76
C ILE A 100 1.07 1.03 -3.60
N PHE A 101 1.88 2.08 -3.62
CA PHE A 101 1.64 3.27 -4.44
C PHE A 101 1.99 3.04 -5.90
N GLU A 102 1.19 3.59 -6.80
CA GLU A 102 1.50 3.63 -8.23
C GLU A 102 2.40 4.83 -8.53
N PRO A 103 3.68 4.64 -8.86
CA PRO A 103 4.67 5.72 -8.99
C PRO A 103 4.24 6.82 -9.96
N ASP A 104 3.56 6.48 -11.07
CA ASP A 104 3.15 7.46 -12.08
C ASP A 104 1.94 8.32 -11.65
N LEU A 105 1.29 7.97 -10.55
CA LEU A 105 0.10 8.66 -10.02
C LEU A 105 0.38 9.46 -8.75
N ILE A 106 1.61 9.43 -8.25
CA ILE A 106 2.05 10.19 -7.08
C ILE A 106 3.28 11.03 -7.40
N LEU A 107 3.48 12.10 -6.64
CA LEU A 107 4.70 12.89 -6.70
C LEU A 107 5.71 12.33 -5.70
N LYS A 108 6.90 12.01 -6.20
CA LYS A 108 8.09 11.75 -5.38
C LYS A 108 8.92 13.03 -5.40
N ASN A 109 9.26 13.55 -4.21
CA ASN A 109 10.23 14.62 -4.11
C ASN A 109 11.60 13.97 -3.94
N ASP A 110 12.52 14.25 -4.87
CA ASP A 110 13.92 13.83 -4.83
C ASP A 110 14.73 14.57 -3.74
#